data_AF-A0A4Q8QR80-F1
#
_entry.id   AF-A0A4Q8QR80-F1
#
_cell.length_a   1.000
_cell.length_b   1.000
_cell.length_c   1.000
_cell.angle_alpha   90.00
_cell.angle_beta   90.00
_cell.angle_gamma   90.00
#
_symmetry.space_group_name_H-M   'P 1'
#
loop_
_entity.id
_entity.type
_entity.pdbx_description
1 polymer ?
#
loop_
_entity_poly.entity_id
_entity_poly.type
_entity_poly.pdbx_seq_one_letter_code
_entity_poly.pdbx_strand_id
1 'polypeptide(L)'
;MSNEFQVERAKLQSELTTLAMVGADTNRVRDKLAKLDEREQATRDAEAAAIDTARQDRLLDAAAAAERRCGEIVERLTAAGHELTDGDRQKLAGACGKSAELFVEVGMVRDARSVAAQKISQIAERIGLLEDRRAAIADLRSADQSTDRDLLELRGIELDLETLRAAKADALARLDAIVEPASAVELRQRVEGEIAALERDVVVRSISASIATQEAELLESIKRLVEITGAKTPGSVYRRTPEWDWFCRTGALK
;
A
#
# COMPACT_ATOMS: atom_id res chain seq x y z
N MET A 1 -13.60 -20.78 -0.18
CA MET A 1 -13.74 -21.44 -1.49
C MET A 1 -12.82 -22.65 -1.66
N SER A 2 -11.51 -22.58 -1.35
CA SER A 2 -10.59 -23.74 -1.51
C SER A 2 -11.02 -25.04 -0.81
N ASN A 3 -11.69 -24.98 0.34
CA ASN A 3 -12.03 -26.18 1.13
C ASN A 3 -13.21 -26.98 0.53
N GLU A 4 -14.15 -26.30 -0.13
CA GLU A 4 -15.33 -26.92 -0.73
C GLU A 4 -14.96 -27.77 -1.96
N PHE A 5 -14.13 -27.21 -2.86
CA PHE A 5 -13.57 -27.95 -3.99
C PHE A 5 -12.69 -29.13 -3.54
N GLN A 6 -11.92 -28.98 -2.45
CA GLN A 6 -11.10 -30.07 -1.91
C GLN A 6 -11.96 -31.21 -1.34
N VAL A 7 -13.03 -30.89 -0.61
CA VAL A 7 -13.97 -31.88 -0.07
C VAL A 7 -14.71 -32.60 -1.21
N GLU A 8 -15.19 -31.88 -2.22
CA GLU A 8 -15.86 -32.48 -3.38
C GLU A 8 -14.90 -33.32 -4.22
N ARG A 9 -13.65 -32.89 -4.40
CA ARG A 9 -12.61 -33.66 -5.08
C ARG A 9 -12.26 -34.94 -4.32
N ALA A 10 -12.09 -34.88 -2.99
CA ALA A 10 -11.82 -36.06 -2.16
C ALA A 10 -12.96 -37.08 -2.23
N LYS A 11 -14.21 -36.59 -2.22
CA LYS A 11 -15.40 -37.44 -2.41
C LYS A 11 -15.38 -38.13 -3.78
N LEU A 12 -15.20 -37.37 -4.86
CA LEU A 12 -15.15 -37.91 -6.22
C LEU A 12 -13.97 -38.86 -6.44
N GLN A 13 -12.81 -38.61 -5.80
CA GLN A 13 -11.66 -39.53 -5.82
C GLN A 13 -11.98 -40.84 -5.10
N SER A 14 -12.65 -40.80 -3.95
CA SER A 14 -13.08 -42.01 -3.23
C SER A 14 -14.09 -42.84 -4.06
N GLU A 15 -15.02 -42.17 -4.75
CA GLU A 15 -15.97 -42.80 -5.68
C GLU A 15 -15.24 -43.45 -6.86
N LEU A 16 -14.22 -42.78 -7.42
CA LEU A 16 -13.40 -43.28 -8.51
C LEU A 16 -12.62 -44.55 -8.10
N THR A 17 -11.98 -44.54 -6.93
CA THR A 17 -11.26 -45.70 -6.40
C THR A 17 -12.19 -46.89 -6.17
N THR A 18 -13.38 -46.63 -5.62
CA THR A 18 -14.38 -47.67 -5.36
C THR A 18 -14.87 -48.31 -6.67
N LEU A 19 -15.20 -47.51 -7.68
CA LEU A 19 -15.65 -48.01 -8.99
C LEU A 19 -14.55 -48.77 -9.73
N ALA A 20 -13.30 -48.30 -9.64
CA ALA A 20 -12.15 -48.98 -10.22
C ALA A 20 -11.90 -50.36 -9.59
N MET A 21 -12.08 -50.51 -8.27
CA MET A 21 -11.94 -51.80 -7.58
C MET A 21 -12.99 -52.83 -8.00
N VAL A 22 -14.18 -52.39 -8.39
CA VAL A 22 -15.29 -53.27 -8.83
C VAL A 22 -15.31 -53.46 -10.36
N GLY A 23 -14.37 -52.86 -11.10
CA GLY A 23 -14.29 -52.94 -12.56
C GLY A 23 -15.43 -52.21 -13.30
N ALA A 24 -16.09 -51.26 -12.64
CA ALA A 24 -17.19 -50.49 -13.19
C ALA A 24 -16.69 -49.32 -14.07
N ASP A 25 -17.57 -48.76 -14.89
CA ASP A 25 -17.26 -47.60 -15.74
C ASP A 25 -16.89 -46.37 -14.89
N THR A 26 -15.67 -45.87 -15.07
CA THR A 26 -15.09 -44.75 -14.33
C THR A 26 -15.18 -43.42 -15.08
N ASN A 27 -15.60 -43.44 -16.36
CA ASN A 27 -15.61 -42.25 -17.22
C ASN A 27 -16.47 -41.13 -16.65
N ARG A 28 -17.66 -41.47 -16.12
CA ARG A 28 -18.57 -40.48 -15.52
C ARG A 28 -17.98 -39.75 -14.31
N VAL A 29 -17.15 -40.42 -13.49
CA VAL A 29 -16.51 -39.78 -12.33
C VAL A 29 -15.31 -38.95 -12.77
N ARG A 30 -14.55 -39.40 -13.79
CA ARG A 30 -13.50 -38.58 -14.41
C ARG A 30 -14.05 -37.30 -15.03
N ASP A 31 -15.18 -37.37 -15.74
CA ASP A 31 -15.84 -36.19 -16.30
C ASP A 31 -16.31 -35.20 -15.22
N LYS A 32 -16.79 -35.71 -14.07
CA LYS A 32 -17.16 -34.86 -12.93
C LYS A 32 -15.93 -34.19 -12.31
N LEU A 33 -14.82 -34.90 -12.16
CA LEU A 33 -13.55 -34.34 -11.69
C LEU A 33 -13.05 -33.25 -12.63
N ALA A 34 -13.05 -33.50 -13.95
CA ALA A 34 -12.65 -32.49 -14.94
C ALA A 34 -13.52 -31.22 -14.86
N LYS A 35 -14.85 -31.38 -14.75
CA LYS A 35 -15.77 -30.25 -14.57
C LYS A 35 -15.58 -29.50 -13.25
N LEU A 36 -15.21 -30.21 -12.18
CA LEU A 36 -14.89 -29.59 -10.89
C LEU A 36 -13.63 -28.75 -11.00
N ASP A 37 -12.60 -29.28 -11.65
CA ASP A 37 -11.32 -28.60 -11.90
C ASP A 37 -11.52 -27.35 -12.79
N GLU A 38 -12.33 -27.46 -13.84
CA GLU A 38 -12.71 -26.31 -14.69
C GLU A 38 -13.42 -25.20 -13.89
N ARG A 39 -14.35 -25.58 -13.00
CA ARG A 39 -15.06 -24.61 -12.15
C ARG A 39 -14.14 -23.96 -11.12
N GLU A 40 -13.24 -24.73 -10.51
CA GLU A 40 -12.25 -24.21 -9.57
C GLU A 40 -11.34 -23.20 -10.28
N GLN A 41 -10.86 -23.54 -11.49
CA GLN A 41 -10.03 -22.64 -12.29
C GLN A 41 -10.79 -21.37 -12.70
N ALA A 42 -12.01 -21.50 -13.21
CA ALA A 42 -12.84 -20.35 -13.58
C ALA A 42 -13.12 -19.43 -12.38
N THR A 43 -13.29 -19.99 -11.18
CA THR A 43 -13.46 -19.21 -9.94
C THR A 43 -12.18 -18.45 -9.58
N ARG A 44 -11.02 -19.09 -9.69
CA ARG A 44 -9.72 -18.43 -9.45
C ARG A 44 -9.46 -17.30 -10.46
N ASP A 45 -9.77 -17.52 -11.73
CA ASP A 45 -9.58 -16.53 -12.77
C ASP A 45 -10.52 -15.33 -12.56
N ALA A 46 -11.77 -15.58 -12.14
CA ALA A 46 -12.71 -14.52 -11.79
C ALA A 46 -12.29 -13.72 -10.55
N GLU A 47 -11.76 -14.39 -9.51
CA GLU A 47 -11.19 -13.72 -8.33
C GLU A 47 -9.98 -12.85 -8.71
N ALA A 48 -9.07 -13.37 -9.54
CA ALA A 48 -7.90 -12.63 -10.02
C ALA A 48 -8.32 -11.40 -10.83
N ALA A 49 -9.26 -11.56 -11.77
CA ALA A 49 -9.79 -10.46 -12.56
C ALA A 49 -10.45 -9.38 -11.70
N ALA A 50 -11.22 -9.77 -10.66
CA ALA A 50 -11.84 -8.83 -9.74
C ALA A 50 -10.80 -8.04 -8.92
N ILE A 51 -9.72 -8.70 -8.48
CA ILE A 51 -8.60 -8.05 -7.79
C ILE A 51 -7.91 -7.04 -8.72
N ASP A 52 -7.69 -7.40 -9.98
CA ASP A 52 -7.06 -6.52 -10.97
C ASP A 52 -7.94 -5.32 -11.30
N THR A 53 -9.26 -5.50 -11.46
CA THR A 53 -10.19 -4.37 -11.63
C THR A 53 -10.15 -3.44 -10.42
N ALA A 54 -10.24 -3.98 -9.20
CA ALA A 54 -10.17 -3.17 -7.98
C ALA A 54 -8.82 -2.45 -7.84
N ARG A 55 -7.72 -3.06 -8.31
CA ARG A 55 -6.41 -2.40 -8.38
C ARG A 55 -6.43 -1.23 -9.35
N GLN A 56 -6.98 -1.41 -10.55
CA GLN A 56 -7.06 -0.37 -11.57
C GLN A 56 -7.89 0.82 -11.08
N ASP A 57 -9.05 0.57 -10.47
CA ASP A 57 -9.90 1.63 -9.91
C ASP A 57 -9.15 2.46 -8.86
N ARG A 58 -8.46 1.77 -7.93
CA ARG A 58 -7.64 2.45 -6.91
C ARG A 58 -6.48 3.24 -7.50
N LEU A 59 -5.85 2.75 -8.58
CA LEU A 59 -4.78 3.47 -9.27
C LEU A 59 -5.32 4.72 -9.97
N LEU A 60 -6.53 4.68 -10.54
CA LEU A 60 -7.18 5.85 -11.11
C LEU A 60 -7.50 6.91 -10.03
N ASP A 61 -8.06 6.48 -8.90
CA ASP A 61 -8.32 7.37 -7.76
C ASP A 61 -7.02 7.97 -7.20
N ALA A 62 -5.95 7.17 -7.14
CA ALA A 62 -4.64 7.60 -6.68
C ALA A 62 -3.98 8.59 -7.66
N ALA A 63 -4.13 8.40 -8.97
CA ALA A 63 -3.68 9.36 -9.96
C ALA A 63 -4.38 10.72 -9.78
N ALA A 64 -5.71 10.72 -9.60
CA ALA A 64 -6.46 11.94 -9.31
C ALA A 64 -6.07 12.60 -7.97
N ALA A 65 -5.72 11.81 -6.96
CA ALA A 65 -5.18 12.33 -5.70
C ALA A 65 -3.77 12.91 -5.86
N ALA A 66 -2.91 12.28 -6.66
CA ALA A 66 -1.58 12.76 -6.98
C ALA A 66 -1.62 14.09 -7.72
N GLU A 67 -2.50 14.24 -8.71
CA GLU A 67 -2.70 15.48 -9.45
C GLU A 67 -3.13 16.61 -8.52
N ARG A 68 -4.13 16.38 -7.64
CA ARG A 68 -4.56 17.36 -6.64
C ARG A 68 -3.42 17.79 -5.73
N ARG A 69 -2.69 16.82 -5.17
CA ARG A 69 -1.55 17.09 -4.29
C ARG A 69 -0.46 17.90 -4.99
N CYS A 70 -0.12 17.54 -6.24
CA CYS A 70 0.84 18.29 -7.04
C CYS A 70 0.35 19.73 -7.27
N GLY A 71 -0.94 19.90 -7.59
CA GLY A 71 -1.59 21.20 -7.73
C GLY A 71 -1.46 22.06 -6.48
N GLU A 72 -1.78 21.51 -5.31
CA GLU A 72 -1.66 22.20 -4.01
C GLU A 72 -0.23 22.67 -3.72
N ILE A 73 0.78 21.84 -4.03
CA ILE A 73 2.20 22.22 -3.86
C ILE A 73 2.56 23.39 -4.80
N VAL A 74 2.16 23.29 -6.07
CA VAL A 74 2.39 24.34 -7.07
C VAL A 74 1.72 25.64 -6.67
N GLU A 75 0.46 25.59 -6.25
CA GLU A 75 -0.31 26.75 -5.81
C GLU A 75 0.34 27.41 -4.59
N ARG A 76 0.73 26.62 -3.58
CA ARG A 76 1.41 27.11 -2.38
C ARG A 76 2.73 27.80 -2.70
N LEU A 77 3.56 27.20 -3.56
CA LEU A 77 4.84 27.78 -3.97
C LEU A 77 4.63 29.07 -4.78
N THR A 78 3.67 29.06 -5.70
CA THR A 78 3.31 30.24 -6.51
C THR A 78 2.77 31.38 -5.64
N ALA A 79 1.91 31.07 -4.67
CA ALA A 79 1.38 32.04 -3.71
C ALA A 79 2.46 32.65 -2.81
N ALA A 80 3.54 31.91 -2.55
CA ALA A 80 4.74 32.40 -1.86
C ALA A 80 5.67 33.23 -2.77
N GLY A 81 5.32 33.42 -4.06
CA GLY A 81 6.12 34.16 -5.03
C GLY A 81 7.25 33.35 -5.67
N HIS A 82 7.24 32.03 -5.53
CA HIS A 82 8.23 31.16 -6.16
C HIS A 82 7.75 30.69 -7.52
N GLU A 83 8.51 31.02 -8.57
CA GLU A 83 8.23 30.57 -9.93
C GLU A 83 8.75 29.15 -10.17
N LEU A 84 7.85 28.28 -10.63
CA LEU A 84 8.19 26.93 -11.05
C LEU A 84 8.37 26.87 -12.57
N THR A 85 9.47 26.26 -13.00
CA THR A 85 9.69 25.93 -14.40
C THR A 85 8.83 24.74 -14.80
N ASP A 86 8.58 24.56 -16.11
CA ASP A 86 7.89 23.37 -16.63
C ASP A 86 8.59 22.07 -16.22
N GLY A 87 9.93 22.10 -16.14
CA GLY A 87 10.73 20.97 -15.68
C GLY A 87 10.49 20.62 -14.21
N ASP A 88 10.30 21.60 -13.32
CA ASP A 88 9.95 21.33 -11.92
C ASP A 88 8.55 20.76 -11.81
N ARG A 89 7.59 21.31 -12.57
CA ARG A 89 6.22 20.82 -12.62
C ARG A 89 6.17 19.37 -13.07
N GLN A 90 6.91 19.02 -14.12
CA GLN A 90 6.98 17.64 -14.62
C GLN A 90 7.61 16.68 -13.59
N LYS A 91 8.71 17.08 -12.94
CA LYS A 91 9.36 16.27 -11.91
C LYS A 91 8.45 16.06 -10.69
N LEU A 92 7.79 17.13 -10.25
CA LEU A 92 6.86 17.10 -9.12
C LEU A 92 5.65 16.21 -9.41
N ALA A 93 5.05 16.34 -10.60
CA ALA A 93 3.94 15.50 -11.04
C ALA A 93 4.35 14.01 -11.07
N GLY A 94 5.54 13.70 -11.64
CA GLY A 94 6.07 12.33 -11.65
C GLY A 94 6.32 11.77 -10.24
N ALA A 95 6.88 12.56 -9.33
CA ALA A 95 7.11 12.15 -7.95
C ALA A 95 5.79 11.96 -7.17
N CYS A 96 4.82 12.85 -7.36
CA CYS A 96 3.48 12.72 -6.75
C CYS A 96 2.75 11.47 -7.25
N GLY A 97 2.78 11.22 -8.57
CA GLY A 97 2.20 10.02 -9.18
C GLY A 97 2.80 8.74 -8.62
N LYS A 98 4.13 8.66 -8.58
CA LYS A 98 4.85 7.52 -8.01
C LYS A 98 4.56 7.32 -6.53
N SER A 99 4.44 8.39 -5.74
CA SER A 99 4.05 8.29 -4.32
C SER A 99 2.65 7.68 -4.17
N ALA A 100 1.70 8.11 -5.01
CA ALA A 100 0.33 7.62 -4.97
C ALA A 100 0.20 6.16 -5.42
N GLU A 101 0.93 5.75 -6.45
CA GLU A 101 1.03 4.33 -6.87
C GLU A 101 1.53 3.45 -5.71
N LEU A 102 2.63 3.86 -5.05
CA LEU A 102 3.17 3.14 -3.90
C LEU A 102 2.21 3.11 -2.71
N PHE A 103 1.41 4.17 -2.53
CA PHE A 103 0.36 4.20 -1.51
C PHE A 103 -0.72 3.15 -1.78
N VAL A 104 -1.15 3.00 -3.03
CA VAL A 104 -2.12 1.96 -3.43
C VAL A 104 -1.54 0.57 -3.21
N GLU A 105 -0.30 0.31 -3.65
CA GLU A 105 0.32 -1.01 -3.52
C GLU A 105 0.45 -1.43 -2.04
N VAL A 106 0.98 -0.54 -1.20
CA VAL A 106 1.08 -0.78 0.24
C VAL A 106 -0.32 -0.94 0.87
N GLY A 107 -1.29 -0.11 0.45
CA GLY A 107 -2.67 -0.19 0.92
C GLY A 107 -3.34 -1.52 0.59
N MET A 108 -3.16 -2.04 -0.62
CA MET A 108 -3.69 -3.33 -1.04
C MET A 108 -3.11 -4.49 -0.22
N VAL A 109 -1.82 -4.48 0.05
CA VAL A 109 -1.18 -5.51 0.89
C VAL A 109 -1.75 -5.45 2.32
N ARG A 110 -1.93 -4.26 2.87
CA ARG A 110 -2.54 -4.07 4.21
C ARG A 110 -3.99 -4.54 4.27
N ASP A 111 -4.78 -4.23 3.25
CA ASP A 111 -6.17 -4.69 3.15
C ASP A 111 -6.22 -6.22 3.07
N ALA A 112 -5.38 -6.83 2.23
CA ALA A 112 -5.29 -8.29 2.12
C ALA A 112 -4.91 -8.94 3.46
N ARG A 113 -3.94 -8.35 4.17
CA ARG A 113 -3.52 -8.80 5.51
C ARG A 113 -4.65 -8.65 6.54
N SER A 114 -5.41 -7.55 6.48
CA SER A 114 -6.57 -7.30 7.34
C SER A 114 -7.69 -8.33 7.11
N VAL A 115 -8.05 -8.58 5.85
CA VAL A 115 -9.05 -9.60 5.48
C VAL A 115 -8.61 -10.99 5.92
N ALA A 116 -7.33 -11.34 5.73
CA ALA A 116 -6.79 -12.61 6.20
C ALA A 116 -6.84 -12.74 7.73
N ALA A 117 -6.46 -11.68 8.47
CA ALA A 117 -6.55 -11.64 9.92
C ALA A 117 -8.00 -11.78 10.43
N GLN A 118 -8.96 -11.13 9.77
CA GLN A 118 -10.38 -11.26 10.11
C GLN A 118 -10.87 -12.71 9.92
N LYS A 119 -10.49 -13.38 8.82
CA LYS A 119 -10.80 -14.81 8.60
C LYS A 119 -10.21 -15.69 9.69
N ILE A 120 -8.96 -15.47 10.09
CA ILE A 120 -8.32 -16.20 11.19
C ILE A 120 -9.10 -16.00 12.49
N SER A 121 -9.54 -14.77 12.78
CA SER A 121 -10.35 -14.45 13.96
C SER A 121 -11.68 -15.20 13.96
N GLN A 122 -12.39 -15.22 12.82
CA GLN A 122 -13.66 -15.96 12.68
C GLN A 122 -13.47 -17.47 12.89
N ILE A 123 -12.41 -18.06 12.35
CA ILE A 123 -12.09 -19.47 12.56
C ILE A 123 -11.77 -19.72 14.05
N ALA A 124 -10.99 -18.83 14.69
CA ALA A 124 -10.65 -18.95 16.09
C ALA A 124 -11.87 -18.85 17.02
N GLU A 125 -12.80 -17.93 16.74
CA GLU A 125 -14.07 -17.80 17.46
C GLU A 125 -14.91 -19.08 17.32
N ARG A 126 -15.00 -19.63 16.10
CA ARG A 126 -15.72 -20.88 15.88
C ARG A 126 -15.11 -22.07 16.62
N ILE A 127 -13.77 -22.15 16.68
CA ILE A 127 -13.07 -23.15 17.49
C ILE A 127 -13.45 -23.00 18.96
N GLY A 128 -13.43 -21.78 19.51
CA GLY A 128 -13.81 -21.52 20.90
C GLY A 128 -15.23 -22.00 21.22
N LEU A 129 -16.21 -21.64 20.37
CA LEU A 129 -17.61 -22.09 20.53
C LEU A 129 -17.74 -23.62 20.53
N LEU A 130 -16.97 -24.32 19.71
CA LEU A 130 -16.97 -25.79 19.65
C LEU A 130 -16.24 -26.42 20.85
N GLU A 131 -15.18 -25.80 21.35
CA GLU A 131 -14.49 -26.22 22.57
C GLU A 131 -15.39 -26.06 23.81
N ASP A 132 -16.11 -24.94 23.92
CA ASP A 132 -17.08 -24.71 24.99
C ASP A 132 -18.23 -25.74 24.93
N ARG A 133 -18.74 -26.02 23.72
CA ARG A 133 -19.79 -27.03 23.53
C ARG A 133 -19.28 -28.43 23.90
N ARG A 134 -18.05 -28.78 23.52
CA ARG A 134 -17.40 -30.04 23.89
C ARG A 134 -17.26 -30.18 25.40
N ALA A 135 -16.86 -29.11 26.09
CA ALA A 135 -16.76 -29.09 27.55
C ALA A 135 -18.12 -29.28 28.21
N ALA A 136 -19.16 -28.59 27.75
CA ALA A 136 -20.52 -28.76 28.28
C ALA A 136 -21.05 -30.20 28.12
N ILE A 137 -20.77 -30.86 26.99
CA ILE A 137 -21.12 -32.28 26.81
C ILE A 137 -20.31 -33.16 27.78
N ALA A 138 -19.02 -32.87 27.99
CA ALA A 138 -18.20 -33.60 28.93
C ALA A 138 -18.70 -33.44 30.38
N ASP A 139 -19.16 -32.25 30.77
CA ASP A 139 -19.75 -31.99 32.08
C ASP A 139 -21.06 -32.78 32.27
N LEU A 140 -21.94 -32.81 31.26
CA LEU A 140 -23.15 -33.64 31.28
C LEU A 140 -22.84 -35.13 31.43
N ARG A 141 -21.74 -35.61 30.80
CA ARG A 141 -21.26 -36.98 30.99
C ARG A 141 -20.78 -37.23 32.42
N SER A 142 -20.04 -36.29 33.00
CA SER A 142 -19.55 -36.41 34.38
C SER A 142 -20.71 -36.44 35.40
N ALA A 143 -21.84 -35.82 35.06
CA ALA A 143 -23.07 -35.83 35.84
C ALA A 143 -24.00 -37.03 35.54
N ASP A 144 -23.59 -37.97 34.66
CA ASP A 144 -24.39 -39.12 34.20
C ASP A 144 -25.73 -38.74 33.53
N GLN A 145 -25.79 -37.53 32.94
CA GLN A 145 -26.97 -36.96 32.27
C GLN A 145 -26.86 -36.98 30.74
N SER A 146 -25.80 -37.57 30.19
CA SER A 146 -25.56 -37.61 28.74
C SER A 146 -26.36 -38.71 28.04
N THR A 147 -26.75 -38.45 26.81
CA THR A 147 -27.42 -39.40 25.91
C THR A 147 -26.47 -39.94 24.83
N ASP A 148 -26.84 -41.04 24.17
CA ASP A 148 -26.08 -41.58 23.02
C ASP A 148 -25.97 -40.56 21.87
N ARG A 149 -26.95 -39.66 21.75
CA ARG A 149 -26.94 -38.55 20.80
C ARG A 149 -25.79 -37.59 21.09
N ASP A 150 -25.52 -37.31 22.37
CA ASP A 150 -24.43 -36.42 22.78
C ASP A 150 -23.05 -37.03 22.47
N LEU A 151 -22.93 -38.37 22.48
CA LEU A 151 -21.71 -39.07 22.08
C LEU A 151 -21.43 -38.96 20.57
N LEU A 152 -22.47 -39.02 19.74
CA LEU A 152 -22.35 -38.81 18.30
C LEU A 152 -22.02 -37.34 17.98
N GLU A 153 -22.67 -36.39 18.68
CA GLU A 153 -22.37 -34.97 18.57
C GLU A 153 -20.91 -34.68 18.96
N LEU A 154 -20.41 -35.28 20.05
CA LEU A 154 -19.03 -35.13 20.50
C LEU A 154 -18.01 -35.55 19.43
N ARG A 155 -18.23 -36.71 18.76
CA ARG A 155 -17.36 -37.17 17.67
C ARG A 155 -17.38 -36.21 16.48
N GLY A 156 -18.56 -35.67 16.14
CA GLY A 156 -18.68 -34.66 15.08
C GLY A 156 -17.93 -33.37 15.42
N ILE A 157 -18.07 -32.89 16.66
CA ILE A 157 -17.33 -31.71 17.15
C ILE A 157 -15.82 -31.93 17.11
N GLU A 158 -15.34 -33.12 17.47
CA GLU A 158 -13.90 -33.43 17.44
C GLU A 158 -13.33 -33.39 16.02
N LEU A 159 -14.04 -33.94 15.03
CA LEU A 159 -13.67 -33.87 13.62
C LEU A 159 -13.69 -32.43 13.08
N ASP A 160 -14.72 -31.65 13.44
CA ASP A 160 -14.84 -30.25 13.06
C ASP A 160 -13.71 -29.41 13.66
N LEU A 161 -13.35 -29.65 14.93
CA LEU A 161 -12.24 -28.98 15.60
C LEU A 161 -10.90 -29.29 14.95
N GLU A 162 -10.64 -30.55 14.58
CA GLU A 162 -9.44 -30.93 13.83
C GLU A 162 -9.35 -30.18 12.50
N THR A 163 -10.45 -30.19 11.72
CA THR A 163 -10.54 -29.52 10.43
C THR A 163 -10.33 -28.01 10.56
N LEU A 164 -10.97 -27.35 11.53
CA LEU A 164 -10.85 -25.91 11.75
C LEU A 164 -9.46 -25.51 12.24
N ARG A 165 -8.79 -26.33 13.05
CA ARG A 165 -7.41 -26.09 13.48
C ARG A 165 -6.44 -26.19 12.31
N ALA A 166 -6.61 -27.17 11.43
CA ALA A 166 -5.83 -27.27 10.20
C ALA A 166 -6.07 -26.05 9.29
N ALA A 167 -7.34 -25.65 9.10
CA ALA A 167 -7.69 -24.45 8.33
C ALA A 167 -7.12 -23.16 8.94
N LYS A 168 -7.09 -23.04 10.28
CA LYS A 168 -6.46 -21.91 10.98
C LYS A 168 -4.96 -21.87 10.74
N ALA A 169 -4.28 -23.02 10.82
CA ALA A 169 -2.83 -23.11 10.56
C ALA A 169 -2.49 -22.72 9.12
N ASP A 170 -3.25 -23.20 8.14
CA ASP A 170 -3.10 -22.81 6.72
C ASP A 170 -3.36 -21.30 6.53
N ALA A 171 -4.41 -20.76 7.16
CA ALA A 171 -4.71 -19.33 7.09
C ALA A 171 -3.59 -18.47 7.71
N LEU A 172 -2.99 -18.90 8.81
CA LEU A 172 -1.82 -18.24 9.42
C LEU A 172 -0.61 -18.29 8.48
N ALA A 173 -0.31 -19.44 7.89
CA ALA A 173 0.78 -19.57 6.93
C ALA A 173 0.58 -18.65 5.71
N ARG A 174 -0.65 -18.53 5.20
CA ARG A 174 -0.99 -17.58 4.13
C ARG A 174 -0.85 -16.13 4.57
N LEU A 175 -1.26 -15.78 5.79
CA LEU A 175 -1.08 -14.44 6.34
C LEU A 175 0.41 -14.07 6.46
N ASP A 176 1.24 -15.00 6.94
CA ASP A 176 2.69 -14.80 7.07
C ASP A 176 3.39 -14.70 5.70
N ALA A 177 2.83 -15.32 4.66
CA ALA A 177 3.29 -15.16 3.29
C ALA A 177 2.94 -13.79 2.68
N ILE A 178 1.96 -13.05 3.22
CA ILE A 178 1.65 -11.67 2.81
C ILE A 178 2.69 -10.74 3.45
N VAL A 179 3.81 -10.58 2.75
CA VAL A 179 4.90 -9.69 3.14
C VAL A 179 4.65 -8.31 2.53
N GLU A 180 4.49 -7.28 3.38
CA GLU A 180 4.63 -5.88 2.93
C GLU A 180 6.08 -5.70 2.47
N PRO A 181 6.35 -5.42 1.18
CA PRO A 181 7.71 -5.30 0.72
C PRO A 181 8.36 -4.14 1.47
N ALA A 182 9.35 -4.44 2.32
CA ALA A 182 10.09 -3.39 3.05
C ALA A 182 10.63 -2.34 2.07
N SER A 183 11.02 -2.80 0.87
CA SER A 183 11.40 -1.96 -0.26
C SER A 183 10.32 -0.98 -0.73
N ALA A 184 9.03 -1.32 -0.66
CA ALA A 184 7.95 -0.43 -1.08
C ALA A 184 7.71 0.70 -0.06
N VAL A 185 7.80 0.40 1.24
CA VAL A 185 7.71 1.42 2.31
C VAL A 185 8.91 2.36 2.26
N GLU A 186 10.12 1.81 2.13
CA GLU A 186 11.35 2.59 1.99
C GLU A 186 11.33 3.44 0.70
N LEU A 187 10.87 2.87 -0.41
CA LEU A 187 10.76 3.59 -1.67
C LEU A 187 9.74 4.72 -1.57
N ARG A 188 8.62 4.51 -0.87
CA ARG A 188 7.65 5.58 -0.59
C ARG A 188 8.30 6.71 0.21
N GLN A 189 9.00 6.40 1.30
CA GLN A 189 9.71 7.41 2.08
C GLN A 189 10.75 8.17 1.25
N ARG A 190 11.45 7.48 0.36
CA ARG A 190 12.40 8.10 -0.58
C ARG A 190 11.70 9.07 -1.53
N VAL A 191 10.59 8.67 -2.14
CA VAL A 191 9.82 9.52 -3.06
C VAL A 191 9.24 10.74 -2.34
N GLU A 192 8.77 10.58 -1.10
CA GLU A 192 8.36 11.72 -0.27
C GLU A 192 9.52 12.68 0.01
N GLY A 193 10.72 12.14 0.25
CA GLY A 193 11.95 12.92 0.36
C GLY A 193 12.32 13.64 -0.95
N GLU A 194 12.09 13.00 -2.11
CA GLU A 194 12.29 13.61 -3.43
C GLU A 194 11.32 14.79 -3.66
N ILE A 195 10.04 14.65 -3.30
CA ILE A 195 9.06 15.74 -3.36
C ILE A 195 9.54 16.93 -2.50
N ALA A 196 9.91 16.68 -1.25
CA ALA A 196 10.40 17.71 -0.34
C ALA A 196 11.73 18.34 -0.80
N ALA A 197 12.59 17.59 -1.47
CA ALA A 197 13.82 18.12 -2.08
C ALA A 197 13.49 19.04 -3.26
N LEU A 198 12.58 18.65 -4.14
CA LEU A 198 12.14 19.46 -5.27
C LEU A 198 11.53 20.80 -4.82
N GLU A 199 10.68 20.77 -3.78
CA GLU A 199 10.13 21.99 -3.20
C GLU A 199 11.24 22.94 -2.70
N ARG A 200 12.23 22.40 -1.97
CA ARG A 200 13.37 23.19 -1.48
C ARG A 200 14.20 23.75 -2.62
N ASP A 201 14.47 22.98 -3.66
CA ASP A 201 15.25 23.42 -4.82
C ASP A 201 14.56 24.59 -5.54
N VAL A 202 13.24 24.53 -5.70
CA VAL A 202 12.43 25.63 -6.26
C VAL A 202 12.58 26.90 -5.41
N VAL A 203 12.41 26.77 -4.09
CA VAL A 203 12.50 27.90 -3.16
C VAL A 203 13.89 28.53 -3.18
N VAL A 204 14.94 27.71 -3.06
CA VAL A 204 16.34 28.18 -3.08
C VAL A 204 16.63 28.91 -4.37
N ARG A 205 16.28 28.33 -5.53
CA ARG A 205 16.53 28.96 -6.83
C ARG A 205 15.77 30.27 -7.00
N SER A 206 14.50 30.32 -6.57
CA SER A 206 13.69 31.54 -6.62
C SER A 206 14.26 32.65 -5.74
N ILE A 207 14.67 32.33 -4.50
CA ILE A 207 15.31 33.28 -3.61
C ILE A 207 16.63 33.80 -4.21
N SER A 208 17.47 32.90 -4.72
CA SER A 208 18.73 33.28 -5.37
C SER A 208 18.52 34.19 -6.59
N ALA A 209 17.49 33.93 -7.40
CA ALA A 209 17.14 34.79 -8.53
C ALA A 209 16.67 36.18 -8.06
N SER A 210 15.82 36.24 -7.03
CA SER A 210 15.35 37.50 -6.45
C SER A 210 16.49 38.35 -5.89
N ILE A 211 17.43 37.72 -5.17
CA ILE A 211 18.65 38.38 -4.67
C ILE A 211 19.46 38.95 -5.83
N ALA A 212 19.70 38.16 -6.89
CA ALA A 212 20.45 38.62 -8.05
C ALA A 212 19.80 39.84 -8.74
N THR A 213 18.47 39.86 -8.84
CA THR A 213 17.72 41.03 -9.36
C THR A 213 17.90 42.25 -8.47
N GLN A 214 17.73 42.10 -7.15
CA GLN A 214 17.90 43.20 -6.20
C GLN A 214 19.34 43.74 -6.17
N GLU A 215 20.33 42.85 -6.27
CA GLU A 215 21.75 43.24 -6.39
C GLU A 215 21.99 44.06 -7.67
N ALA A 216 21.41 43.65 -8.80
CA ALA A 216 21.52 44.39 -10.06
C ALA A 216 20.88 45.78 -9.97
N GLU A 217 19.68 45.89 -9.37
CA GLU A 217 18.98 47.17 -9.15
C GLU A 217 19.75 48.11 -8.22
N LEU A 218 20.35 47.57 -7.15
CA LEU A 218 21.19 48.33 -6.24
C LEU A 218 22.44 48.86 -6.96
N LEU A 219 23.12 48.03 -7.74
CA LEU A 219 24.30 48.43 -8.50
C LEU A 219 23.99 49.51 -9.54
N GLU A 220 22.85 49.41 -10.23
CA GLU A 220 22.37 50.42 -11.16
C GLU A 220 22.02 51.74 -10.45
N SER A 221 21.41 51.67 -9.27
CA SER A 221 21.11 52.86 -8.45
C SER A 221 22.39 53.56 -7.98
N ILE A 222 23.41 52.79 -7.57
CA ILE A 222 24.72 53.33 -7.21
C ILE A 222 25.37 54.02 -8.42
N LYS A 223 25.29 53.41 -9.61
CA LYS A 223 25.83 53.99 -10.84
C LYS A 223 25.19 55.35 -11.15
N ARG A 224 23.86 55.45 -11.08
CA ARG A 224 23.13 56.72 -11.28
C ARG A 224 23.52 57.78 -10.25
N LEU A 225 23.73 57.39 -8.99
CA LEU A 225 24.17 58.30 -7.93
C LEU A 225 25.56 58.88 -8.23
N VAL A 226 26.49 58.04 -8.69
CA VAL A 226 27.83 58.47 -9.13
C VAL A 226 27.74 59.48 -10.28
N GLU A 227 26.89 59.21 -11.27
CA GLU A 227 26.67 60.09 -12.42
C GLU A 227 26.11 61.47 -12.00
N ILE A 228 25.09 61.49 -11.14
CA ILE A 228 24.44 62.74 -10.68
C ILE A 228 25.39 63.60 -9.84
N THR A 229 26.19 62.98 -8.99
CA THR A 229 27.08 63.68 -8.04
C THR A 229 28.44 64.05 -8.65
N GLY A 230 28.78 63.50 -9.82
CA GLY A 230 30.10 63.67 -10.45
C GLY A 230 31.24 63.00 -9.66
N ALA A 231 30.91 62.02 -8.83
CA ALA A 231 31.89 61.37 -7.98
C ALA A 231 32.82 60.46 -8.80
N LYS A 232 34.11 60.37 -8.43
CA LYS A 232 35.08 59.56 -9.21
C LYS A 232 34.95 58.07 -8.98
N THR A 233 34.40 57.65 -7.83
CA THR A 233 34.25 56.24 -7.47
C THR A 233 32.95 55.99 -6.69
N PRO A 234 32.33 54.80 -6.81
CA PRO A 234 31.13 54.45 -6.04
C PRO A 234 31.28 54.65 -4.52
N GLY A 235 32.45 54.36 -3.98
CA GLY A 235 32.74 54.49 -2.54
C GLY A 235 32.70 55.92 -1.99
N SER A 236 32.71 56.93 -2.87
CA SER A 236 32.61 58.34 -2.47
C SER A 236 31.17 58.84 -2.30
N VAL A 237 30.20 58.07 -2.78
CA VAL A 237 28.76 58.39 -2.69
C VAL A 237 27.96 57.32 -1.95
N TYR A 238 28.52 56.13 -1.82
CA TYR A 238 27.94 55.01 -1.11
C TYR A 238 28.97 54.40 -0.16
N ARG A 239 28.67 54.41 1.14
CA ARG A 239 29.47 53.70 2.15
C ARG A 239 28.88 52.31 2.34
N ARG A 240 29.65 51.29 1.97
CA ARG A 240 29.33 49.89 2.34
C ARG A 240 29.43 49.75 3.85
N THR A 241 28.43 49.14 4.45
CA THR A 241 28.54 48.74 5.86
C THR A 241 29.48 47.53 5.97
N PRO A 242 30.14 47.32 7.12
CA PRO A 242 30.99 46.15 7.35
C PRO A 242 30.28 44.82 7.08
N GLU A 243 28.96 44.76 7.36
CA GLU A 243 28.12 43.58 7.13
C GLU A 243 27.95 43.30 5.63
N TRP A 244 27.72 44.34 4.82
CA TRP A 244 27.65 44.22 3.36
C TRP A 244 28.98 43.77 2.76
N ASP A 245 30.08 44.33 3.27
CA ASP A 245 31.43 44.00 2.79
C ASP A 245 31.86 42.58 3.21
N TRP A 246 31.37 42.08 4.35
CA TRP A 246 31.50 40.68 4.74
C TRP A 246 30.67 39.78 3.82
N PHE A 247 29.41 40.12 3.58
CA PHE A 247 28.47 39.37 2.74
C PHE A 247 28.99 39.20 1.30
N CYS A 248 29.45 40.28 0.65
CA CYS A 248 30.03 40.22 -0.69
C CYS A 248 31.33 39.39 -0.76
N ARG A 249 32.12 39.33 0.33
CA ARG A 249 33.38 38.56 0.38
C ARG A 249 33.17 37.08 0.62
N THR A 250 32.26 36.73 1.53
CA THR A 250 32.00 35.34 1.90
C THR A 250 31.08 34.65 0.93
N GLY A 251 30.26 35.41 0.20
CA GLY A 251 29.22 34.85 -0.64
C GLY A 251 28.29 33.96 0.18
N ALA A 252 27.87 34.41 1.37
CA ALA A 252 27.14 33.63 2.37
C ALA A 252 25.79 33.01 1.90
N LEU A 253 25.44 33.20 0.62
CA LEU A 253 24.29 32.59 -0.07
C LEU A 253 24.69 31.66 -1.22
N LYS A 254 25.99 31.34 -1.39
CA LYS A 254 26.48 30.30 -2.31
C LYS A 254 26.50 28.93 -1.65
#